data_AF-A0AAV0Y9J6-F1
#
_entry.id   AF-A0AAV0Y9J6-F1
#
_cell.length_a   1.000
_cell.length_b   1.000
_cell.length_c   1.000
_cell.angle_alpha   90.00
_cell.angle_beta   90.00
_cell.angle_gamma   90.00
#
_symmetry.space_group_name_H-M   'P 1'
#
loop_
_entity.id
_entity.type
_entity.pdbx_description
1 polymer ?
#
loop_
_entity_poly.entity_id
_entity_poly.type
_entity_poly.pdbx_seq_one_letter_code
_entity_poly.pdbx_strand_id
1 'polypeptide(L)'
;MIRIVIGDFGREPQYFPCIGKESLHCNINDNGQRLIAFATSNGLTVSSTTFPHKNIHKATWRSPDGETLNEIDHILIQTRYRSTIHDVRSHRGADCDTDHYLVIAKLRSKLKSQSRLKDKRAKFNLELLRDETVRKKYESEVRKELKENSVQIEIDVDLDWEKVSNAVKKAAATSIGELKRSRSTWYNDVCRIAVDKRRKARDDFIKNNTQTTKEAFIRERKICKSDLQRKKRKFFNNILHTAENDHTQGKTRNFFRVIKQYKQFNPIWNSIRDQDGQMSMEPESRAERWKGYF
;
A
#
# COMPACT_ATOMS: atom_id res chain seq x y z
N MET A 1 19.81 7.60 3.10
CA MET A 1 18.49 7.09 2.67
C MET A 1 18.57 6.87 1.16
N ILE A 2 18.19 5.69 0.67
CA ILE A 2 18.15 5.41 -0.78
C ILE A 2 16.83 5.96 -1.32
N ARG A 3 16.87 6.81 -2.35
CA ARG A 3 15.67 7.27 -3.05
C ARG A 3 15.45 6.45 -4.31
N ILE A 4 14.22 5.96 -4.47
CA ILE A 4 13.73 5.25 -5.65
C ILE A 4 12.46 5.96 -6.09
N VAL A 5 12.35 6.25 -7.39
CA VAL A 5 11.17 6.85 -8.02
C VAL A 5 10.60 5.84 -9.00
N ILE A 6 9.29 5.63 -8.96
CA ILE A 6 8.57 4.67 -9.81
C ILE A 6 7.35 5.38 -10.38
N GLY A 7 7.08 5.20 -11.66
CA GLY A 7 5.92 5.82 -12.31
C GLY A 7 5.93 5.67 -13.81
N ASP A 8 4.87 6.20 -14.42
CA ASP A 8 4.69 6.32 -15.86
C ASP A 8 5.23 7.68 -16.31
N PHE A 9 6.29 7.68 -17.12
CA PHE A 9 7.08 8.87 -17.44
C PHE A 9 7.26 9.15 -18.94
N GLY A 10 6.65 8.35 -19.83
CA GLY A 10 6.69 8.60 -21.28
C GLY A 10 7.80 7.86 -22.02
N ARG A 11 8.27 8.40 -23.16
CA ARG A 11 9.17 7.70 -24.09
C ARG A 11 10.52 8.41 -24.22
N GLU A 12 11.62 7.68 -24.07
CA GLU A 12 12.97 8.25 -24.07
C GLU A 12 13.99 7.44 -24.86
N PRO A 13 14.77 8.07 -25.75
CA PRO A 13 15.95 7.47 -26.30
C PRO A 13 17.08 7.48 -25.26
N GLN A 14 18.11 6.71 -25.56
CA GLN A 14 19.35 6.68 -24.81
C GLN A 14 19.93 8.10 -24.58
N TYR A 15 20.23 8.44 -23.32
CA TYR A 15 20.82 9.72 -22.93
C TYR A 15 21.78 9.56 -21.74
N PHE A 16 23.07 9.85 -21.94
CA PHE A 16 24.06 9.80 -20.86
C PHE A 16 24.08 11.12 -20.07
N PRO A 17 24.24 11.08 -18.73
CA PRO A 17 24.64 9.93 -17.90
C PRO A 17 23.48 9.16 -17.24
N CYS A 18 22.22 9.58 -17.41
CA CYS A 18 21.10 9.09 -16.60
C CYS A 18 20.34 7.89 -17.19
N ILE A 19 20.35 7.69 -18.51
CA ILE A 19 19.65 6.61 -19.23
C ILE A 19 20.66 5.57 -19.72
N GLY A 20 20.30 4.30 -19.59
CA GLY A 20 21.10 3.18 -20.06
C GLY A 20 20.94 2.89 -21.57
N LYS A 21 21.77 1.99 -22.09
CA LYS A 21 21.82 1.65 -23.52
C LYS A 21 20.68 0.73 -23.98
N GLU A 22 19.83 0.30 -23.06
CA GLU A 22 18.88 -0.80 -23.26
C GLU A 22 17.43 -0.32 -23.39
N SER A 23 17.19 0.98 -23.58
CA SER A 23 15.84 1.54 -23.83
C SER A 23 15.18 0.89 -25.05
N LEU A 24 13.84 0.72 -24.99
CA LEU A 24 13.04 0.28 -26.13
C LEU A 24 12.88 1.37 -27.22
N HIS A 25 13.10 2.64 -26.90
CA HIS A 25 12.79 3.75 -27.81
C HIS A 25 13.98 4.24 -28.62
N CYS A 26 13.72 4.54 -29.89
CA CYS A 26 14.62 5.28 -30.78
C CYS A 26 14.35 6.79 -30.79
N ASN A 27 13.17 7.23 -30.35
CA ASN A 27 12.70 8.61 -30.47
C ASN A 27 12.29 9.17 -29.10
N ILE A 28 12.48 10.49 -28.91
CA ILE A 28 12.09 11.23 -27.70
C ILE A 28 10.72 11.90 -27.87
N ASN A 29 9.90 11.89 -26.81
CA ASN A 29 8.74 12.76 -26.71
C ASN A 29 8.91 13.78 -25.57
N ASP A 30 8.00 14.76 -25.46
CA ASP A 30 8.07 15.82 -24.43
C ASP A 30 8.16 15.24 -23.01
N ASN A 31 7.35 14.22 -22.71
CA ASN A 31 7.39 13.54 -21.42
C ASN A 31 8.76 12.92 -21.14
N GLY A 32 9.36 12.31 -22.15
CA GLY A 32 10.70 11.74 -22.03
C GLY A 32 11.79 12.77 -21.80
N GLN A 33 11.71 13.91 -22.48
CA GLN A 33 12.62 15.01 -22.24
C GLN A 33 12.49 15.54 -20.80
N ARG A 34 11.27 15.62 -20.27
CA ARG A 34 11.02 15.97 -18.87
C ARG A 34 11.59 14.92 -17.91
N LEU A 35 11.49 13.63 -18.22
CA LEU A 35 12.09 12.60 -17.37
C LEU A 35 13.61 12.70 -17.36
N ILE A 36 14.25 12.93 -18.52
CA ILE A 36 15.70 13.15 -18.61
C ILE A 36 16.12 14.37 -17.78
N ALA A 37 15.41 15.49 -17.91
CA ALA A 37 15.68 16.70 -17.14
C ALA A 37 15.51 16.46 -15.63
N PHE A 38 14.45 15.76 -15.24
CA PHE A 38 14.19 15.38 -13.85
C PHE A 38 15.28 14.45 -13.30
N ALA A 39 15.65 13.41 -14.04
CA ALA A 39 16.66 12.44 -13.63
C ALA A 39 18.03 13.10 -13.50
N THR A 40 18.41 13.93 -14.47
CA THR A 40 19.69 14.65 -14.48
C THR A 40 19.79 15.64 -13.32
N SER A 41 18.78 16.48 -13.12
CA SER A 41 18.76 17.48 -12.03
C SER A 41 18.78 16.86 -10.63
N ASN A 42 18.26 15.63 -10.48
CA ASN A 42 18.19 14.94 -9.19
C ASN A 42 19.29 13.86 -9.00
N GLY A 43 20.21 13.71 -9.94
CA GLY A 43 21.26 12.67 -9.89
C GLY A 43 20.67 11.27 -9.81
N LEU A 44 19.68 10.97 -10.66
CA LEU A 44 19.01 9.68 -10.79
C LEU A 44 19.45 8.96 -12.07
N THR A 45 19.38 7.63 -12.02
CA THR A 45 19.60 6.73 -13.15
C THR A 45 18.32 5.95 -13.43
N VAL A 46 17.87 5.97 -14.68
CA VAL A 46 16.70 5.23 -15.18
C VAL A 46 17.09 3.76 -15.33
N SER A 47 16.87 2.97 -14.27
CA SER A 47 17.39 1.61 -14.16
C SER A 47 16.65 0.60 -15.04
N SER A 48 15.44 0.88 -15.52
CA SER A 48 14.75 0.01 -16.48
C SER A 48 15.50 -0.10 -17.81
N THR A 49 16.19 0.98 -18.19
CA THR A 49 16.93 1.09 -19.45
C THR A 49 18.39 0.61 -19.37
N THR A 50 18.83 0.04 -18.23
CA THR A 50 20.24 -0.34 -18.03
C THR A 50 20.54 -1.83 -18.20
N PHE A 51 19.54 -2.70 -18.21
CA PHE A 51 19.73 -4.15 -18.21
C PHE A 51 19.47 -4.79 -19.58
N PRO A 52 20.39 -5.64 -20.08
CA PRO A 52 20.22 -6.27 -21.37
C PRO A 52 19.13 -7.35 -21.31
N HIS A 53 18.02 -7.07 -21.96
CA HIS A 53 16.85 -7.95 -22.02
C HIS A 53 16.28 -8.02 -23.43
N LYS A 54 15.55 -9.11 -23.73
CA LYS A 54 14.72 -9.16 -24.94
C LYS A 54 13.64 -8.08 -24.86
N ASN A 55 13.23 -7.50 -25.98
CA ASN A 55 12.19 -6.45 -26.04
C ASN A 55 10.88 -6.87 -25.35
N ILE A 56 10.54 -8.16 -25.40
CA ILE A 56 9.41 -8.75 -24.67
C ILE A 56 9.49 -8.61 -23.14
N HIS A 57 10.63 -8.26 -22.57
CA HIS A 57 10.84 -8.03 -21.14
C HIS A 57 11.15 -6.58 -20.81
N LYS A 58 11.20 -5.70 -21.83
CA LYS A 58 11.39 -4.25 -21.69
C LYS A 58 10.07 -3.49 -21.81
N ALA A 59 9.20 -3.90 -22.75
CA ALA A 59 7.88 -3.27 -22.91
C ALA A 59 7.07 -3.36 -21.62
N THR A 60 6.51 -2.24 -21.19
CA THR A 60 5.69 -2.09 -19.96
C THR A 60 4.23 -1.80 -20.29
N TRP A 61 3.90 -1.49 -21.54
CA TRP A 61 2.55 -1.21 -21.98
C TRP A 61 2.28 -1.83 -23.35
N ARG A 62 1.05 -2.29 -23.57
CA ARG A 62 0.56 -2.80 -24.84
C ARG A 62 -0.70 -2.05 -25.25
N SER A 63 -0.77 -1.62 -26.51
CA SER A 63 -1.94 -0.95 -27.04
C SER A 63 -3.20 -1.84 -27.01
N PRO A 64 -4.40 -1.23 -26.96
CA PRO A 64 -5.67 -1.98 -26.98
C PRO A 64 -5.87 -2.86 -28.21
N ASP A 65 -5.32 -2.46 -29.37
CA ASP A 65 -5.32 -3.25 -30.60
C ASP A 65 -4.33 -4.43 -30.55
N GLY A 66 -3.40 -4.42 -29.59
CA GLY A 66 -2.43 -5.46 -29.37
C GLY A 66 -1.15 -5.36 -30.20
N GLU A 67 -1.04 -4.37 -31.09
CA GLU A 67 0.05 -4.25 -32.06
C GLU A 67 1.27 -3.51 -31.50
N THR A 68 1.04 -2.43 -30.75
CA THR A 68 2.10 -1.55 -30.25
C THR A 68 2.54 -1.94 -28.84
N LEU A 69 3.85 -2.01 -28.64
CA LEU A 69 4.48 -2.21 -27.34
C LEU A 69 5.37 -1.01 -27.01
N ASN A 70 5.22 -0.45 -25.81
CA ASN A 70 6.02 0.69 -25.34
C ASN A 70 6.62 0.39 -23.96
N GLU A 71 7.76 1.01 -23.66
CA GLU A 71 8.32 1.14 -22.32
C GLU A 71 7.95 2.52 -21.78
N ILE A 72 7.00 2.62 -20.85
CA ILE A 72 6.57 3.92 -20.29
C ILE A 72 6.64 3.96 -18.76
N ASP A 73 6.70 2.78 -18.14
CA ASP A 73 6.83 2.62 -16.69
C ASP A 73 8.31 2.46 -16.33
N HIS A 74 8.86 3.44 -15.61
CA HIS A 74 10.29 3.48 -15.29
C HIS A 74 10.55 3.36 -13.79
N ILE A 75 11.69 2.73 -13.46
CA ILE A 75 12.24 2.66 -12.10
C ILE A 75 13.54 3.43 -12.09
N LEU A 76 13.56 4.54 -11.35
CA LEU A 76 14.71 5.42 -11.19
C LEU A 76 15.31 5.23 -9.80
N ILE A 77 16.63 5.26 -9.71
CA ILE A 77 17.37 5.22 -8.45
C ILE A 77 18.44 6.31 -8.45
N GLN A 78 18.76 6.85 -7.27
CA GLN A 78 19.94 7.71 -7.14
C GLN A 78 21.18 7.04 -7.72
N THR A 79 21.90 7.75 -8.57
CA THR A 79 23.03 7.22 -9.34
C THR A 79 24.10 6.58 -8.46
N ARG A 80 24.38 7.17 -7.29
CA ARG A 80 25.30 6.60 -6.28
C ARG A 80 24.92 5.21 -5.75
N TYR A 81 23.64 4.84 -5.85
CA TYR A 81 23.09 3.55 -5.41
C TYR A 81 22.70 2.64 -6.57
N ARG A 82 23.00 3.00 -7.83
CA ARG A 82 22.60 2.23 -9.02
C ARG A 82 22.99 0.75 -8.96
N SER A 83 24.16 0.44 -8.38
CA SER A 83 24.68 -0.92 -8.20
C SER A 83 23.86 -1.78 -7.22
N THR A 84 22.90 -1.20 -6.50
CA THR A 84 21.97 -1.89 -5.61
C THR A 84 20.89 -2.63 -6.40
N ILE A 85 20.54 -2.12 -7.59
CA ILE A 85 19.57 -2.77 -8.49
C ILE A 85 20.33 -3.76 -9.37
N HIS A 86 19.86 -4.99 -9.39
CA HIS A 86 20.48 -6.09 -10.13
C HIS A 86 19.72 -6.47 -11.40
N ASP A 87 18.44 -6.15 -11.48
CA ASP A 87 17.56 -6.56 -12.57
C ASP A 87 16.33 -5.64 -12.57
N VAL A 88 15.88 -5.20 -13.74
CA VAL A 88 14.59 -4.52 -13.92
C VAL A 88 13.95 -5.05 -15.19
N ARG A 89 12.76 -5.65 -15.07
CA ARG A 89 12.08 -6.26 -16.22
C ARG A 89 10.57 -6.30 -16.07
N SER A 90 9.89 -6.31 -17.21
CA SER A 90 8.45 -6.52 -17.31
C SER A 90 8.07 -7.99 -17.20
N HIS A 91 7.00 -8.25 -16.46
CA HIS A 91 6.45 -9.57 -16.15
C HIS A 91 5.10 -9.77 -16.85
N ARG A 92 5.16 -10.14 -18.13
CA ARG A 92 3.98 -10.26 -19.01
C ARG A 92 2.99 -11.37 -18.64
N GLY A 93 3.40 -12.34 -17.81
CA GLY A 93 2.52 -13.41 -17.33
C GLY A 93 1.62 -13.00 -16.15
N ALA A 94 1.87 -11.84 -15.54
CA ALA A 94 1.10 -11.37 -14.40
C ALA A 94 -0.36 -11.07 -14.79
N ASP A 95 -1.31 -11.52 -13.96
CA ASP A 95 -2.73 -11.30 -14.19
C ASP A 95 -3.25 -10.00 -13.56
N CYS A 96 -2.93 -8.88 -14.19
CA CYS A 96 -3.29 -7.55 -13.68
C CYS A 96 -4.59 -6.97 -14.27
N ASP A 97 -5.13 -7.56 -15.34
CA ASP A 97 -6.28 -7.02 -16.10
C ASP A 97 -6.07 -5.63 -16.71
N THR A 98 -4.81 -5.22 -16.89
CA THR A 98 -4.41 -3.91 -17.43
C THR A 98 -3.72 -4.05 -18.79
N ASP A 99 -3.69 -2.95 -19.52
CA ASP A 99 -2.83 -2.72 -20.69
C ASP A 99 -1.36 -2.51 -20.32
N HIS A 100 -1.07 -2.19 -19.06
CA HIS A 100 0.28 -2.22 -18.49
C HIS A 100 0.73 -3.63 -18.08
N TYR A 101 2.02 -3.89 -18.15
CA TYR A 101 2.70 -5.06 -17.62
C TYR A 101 3.34 -4.73 -16.26
N LEU A 102 3.34 -5.71 -15.37
CA LEU A 102 3.99 -5.58 -14.07
C LEU A 102 5.51 -5.43 -14.24
N VAL A 103 6.08 -4.29 -13.87
CA VAL A 103 7.54 -4.07 -13.84
C VAL A 103 8.10 -4.47 -12.48
N ILE A 104 9.15 -5.29 -12.47
CA ILE A 104 9.78 -5.80 -11.24
C ILE A 104 11.25 -5.39 -11.25
N ALA A 105 11.68 -4.76 -10.15
CA ALA A 105 13.10 -4.54 -9.85
C ALA A 105 13.59 -5.53 -8.78
N LYS A 106 14.74 -6.16 -9.01
CA LYS A 106 15.47 -6.92 -7.99
C LYS A 106 16.54 -6.02 -7.39
N LEU A 107 16.50 -5.86 -6.07
CA LEU A 107 17.38 -4.95 -5.35
C LEU A 107 18.01 -5.64 -4.15
N ARG A 108 19.30 -5.41 -3.95
CA ARG A 108 20.10 -5.97 -2.84
C ARG A 108 20.76 -4.85 -2.06
N SER A 109 20.31 -4.64 -0.84
CA SER A 109 20.89 -3.65 0.06
C SER A 109 21.25 -4.27 1.40
N LYS A 110 22.41 -3.91 1.95
CA LYS A 110 22.79 -4.24 3.32
C LYS A 110 22.27 -3.13 4.23
N LEU A 111 21.19 -3.41 4.96
CA LEU A 111 20.68 -2.50 5.96
C LEU A 111 21.36 -2.79 7.31
N LYS A 112 21.82 -1.76 8.01
CA LYS A 112 22.16 -1.91 9.43
C LYS A 112 20.87 -2.26 10.17
N SER A 113 20.84 -3.42 10.81
CA SER A 113 19.75 -3.78 11.69
C SER A 113 19.70 -2.76 12.83
N GLN A 114 18.61 -2.00 12.93
CA GLN A 114 18.28 -1.37 14.18
C GLN A 114 17.52 -2.41 15.00
N SER A 115 18.21 -3.08 15.92
CA SER A 115 17.64 -4.03 16.88
C SER A 115 16.72 -3.39 17.91
N ARG A 116 16.08 -2.25 17.59
CA ARG A 116 14.93 -1.74 18.35
C ARG A 116 13.65 -2.31 17.74
N LEU A 117 13.52 -3.64 17.79
CA LEU A 117 12.19 -4.21 17.93
C LEU A 117 11.72 -3.74 19.30
N LYS A 118 11.04 -2.58 19.37
CA LYS A 118 10.23 -2.28 20.56
C LYS A 118 9.38 -3.52 20.76
N ASP A 119 9.45 -4.13 21.95
CA ASP A 119 8.54 -5.20 22.32
C ASP A 119 7.15 -4.76 21.91
N LYS A 120 6.58 -5.48 20.94
CA LYS A 120 5.25 -5.16 20.45
C LYS A 120 4.34 -5.40 21.63
N ARG A 121 3.98 -4.32 22.33
CA ARG A 121 3.03 -4.39 23.44
C ARG A 121 1.80 -5.13 22.94
N ALA A 122 1.53 -6.29 23.52
CA ALA A 122 0.34 -7.07 23.22
C ALA A 122 -0.88 -6.16 23.42
N LYS A 123 -1.76 -6.13 22.43
CA LYS A 123 -3.05 -5.44 22.55
C LYS A 123 -4.08 -6.52 22.84
N PHE A 124 -4.77 -6.42 23.96
CA PHE A 124 -5.85 -7.36 24.31
C PHE A 124 -7.18 -6.91 23.71
N ASN A 125 -8.08 -7.85 23.44
CA ASN A 125 -9.40 -7.55 22.90
C ASN A 125 -10.38 -7.12 24.00
N LEU A 126 -10.26 -5.87 24.45
CA LEU A 126 -11.10 -5.32 25.53
C LEU A 126 -12.61 -5.33 25.22
N GLU A 127 -13.03 -5.50 23.95
CA GLU A 127 -14.45 -5.59 23.61
C GLU A 127 -15.11 -6.86 24.16
N LEU A 128 -14.34 -7.94 24.34
CA LEU A 128 -14.84 -9.18 24.93
C LEU A 128 -15.25 -9.01 26.40
N LEU A 129 -14.72 -8.00 27.10
CA LEU A 129 -15.10 -7.69 28.49
C LEU A 129 -16.52 -7.13 28.62
N ARG A 130 -17.21 -6.84 27.51
CA ARG A 130 -18.64 -6.54 27.51
C ARG A 130 -19.48 -7.77 27.82
N ASP A 131 -18.97 -8.96 27.50
CA ASP A 131 -19.61 -10.22 27.88
C ASP A 131 -19.36 -10.49 29.36
N GLU A 132 -20.45 -10.66 30.12
CA GLU A 132 -20.42 -10.93 31.55
C GLU A 132 -19.59 -12.18 31.89
N THR A 133 -19.66 -13.21 31.05
CA THR A 133 -18.97 -14.49 31.27
C THR A 133 -17.47 -14.33 31.13
N VAL A 134 -17.02 -13.63 30.09
CA VAL A 134 -15.60 -13.34 29.83
C VAL A 134 -15.04 -12.40 30.88
N ARG A 135 -15.85 -11.41 31.31
CA ARG A 135 -15.45 -10.48 32.38
C ARG A 135 -15.20 -11.21 33.70
N LYS A 136 -16.13 -12.07 34.13
CA LYS A 136 -15.98 -12.87 35.35
C LYS A 136 -14.79 -13.82 35.27
N LYS A 137 -14.57 -14.44 34.10
CA LYS A 137 -13.39 -15.28 33.85
C LYS A 137 -12.09 -14.48 33.97
N TYR A 138 -12.03 -13.27 33.40
CA TYR A 138 -10.85 -12.43 33.53
C TYR A 138 -10.60 -12.01 34.98
N GLU A 139 -11.65 -11.64 35.71
CA GLU A 139 -11.53 -11.29 37.13
C GLU A 139 -10.99 -12.44 37.97
N SER A 140 -11.49 -13.67 37.76
CA SER A 140 -10.99 -14.84 38.48
C SER A 140 -9.53 -15.15 38.16
N GLU A 141 -9.12 -15.03 36.89
CA GLU A 141 -7.73 -15.24 36.47
C GLU A 141 -6.80 -14.17 37.05
N VAL A 142 -7.21 -12.89 37.08
CA VAL A 142 -6.39 -11.83 37.71
C VAL A 142 -6.21 -12.09 39.20
N ARG A 143 -7.27 -12.46 39.91
CA ARG A 143 -7.18 -12.79 41.35
C ARG A 143 -6.26 -13.98 41.62
N LYS A 144 -6.29 -15.00 40.75
CA LYS A 144 -5.42 -16.16 40.83
C LYS A 144 -3.96 -15.78 40.61
N GLU A 145 -3.65 -15.12 39.50
CA GLU A 145 -2.29 -14.71 39.14
C GLU A 145 -1.70 -13.74 40.17
N LEU A 146 -2.49 -12.83 40.75
CA LEU A 146 -2.02 -11.95 41.81
C LEU A 146 -1.66 -12.73 43.08
N LYS A 147 -2.51 -13.67 43.52
CA LYS A 147 -2.24 -14.51 44.70
C LYS A 147 -0.98 -15.36 44.54
N GLU A 148 -0.75 -15.90 43.34
CA GLU A 148 0.45 -16.67 43.02
C GLU A 148 1.72 -15.81 43.04
N ASN A 149 1.63 -14.51 42.70
CA ASN A 149 2.76 -13.58 42.71
C ASN A 149 2.98 -12.85 44.05
N SER A 150 2.03 -12.90 44.99
CA SER A 150 2.09 -12.23 46.30
C SER A 150 3.11 -12.82 47.29
N VAL A 151 3.87 -13.85 46.92
CA VAL A 151 4.71 -14.59 47.87
C VAL A 151 6.01 -13.86 48.26
N GLN A 152 6.45 -12.82 47.52
CA GLN A 152 7.62 -12.02 47.91
C GLN A 152 7.46 -10.54 47.50
N ILE A 153 6.94 -9.73 48.42
CA ILE A 153 7.06 -8.27 48.36
C ILE A 153 8.53 -7.96 48.69
N GLU A 154 9.28 -7.45 47.72
CA GLU A 154 10.62 -6.90 47.96
C GLU A 154 10.50 -5.38 48.13
N ILE A 155 11.53 -4.75 48.69
CA ILE A 155 11.58 -3.32 49.05
C ILE A 155 11.50 -2.39 47.81
N ASP A 156 11.56 -2.94 46.60
CA ASP A 156 11.60 -2.21 45.33
C ASP A 156 10.21 -2.09 44.66
N VAL A 157 9.72 -0.85 44.61
CA VAL A 157 8.44 -0.47 43.98
C VAL A 157 8.39 -0.80 42.49
N ASP A 158 9.52 -0.75 41.78
CA ASP A 158 9.56 -1.05 40.34
C ASP A 158 9.40 -2.55 40.08
N LEU A 159 9.99 -3.40 40.93
CA LEU A 159 9.83 -4.86 40.85
C LEU A 159 8.39 -5.28 41.19
N ASP A 160 7.79 -4.66 42.19
CA ASP A 160 6.40 -4.93 42.56
C ASP A 160 5.41 -4.50 41.47
N TRP A 161 5.64 -3.34 40.84
CA TRP A 161 4.88 -2.93 39.68
C TRP A 161 5.03 -3.92 38.51
N GLU A 162 6.23 -4.42 38.25
CA GLU A 162 6.46 -5.39 37.19
C GLU A 162 5.71 -6.70 37.44
N LYS A 163 5.73 -7.22 38.68
CA LYS A 163 4.96 -8.40 39.09
C LYS A 163 3.46 -8.21 38.84
N VAL A 164 2.88 -7.10 39.31
CA VAL A 164 1.45 -6.79 39.11
C VAL A 164 1.12 -6.62 37.64
N SER A 165 1.95 -5.88 36.89
CA SER A 165 1.76 -5.66 35.46
C SER A 165 1.77 -6.98 34.67
N ASN A 166 2.69 -7.88 35.02
CA ASN A 166 2.81 -9.18 34.36
C ASN A 166 1.67 -10.12 34.72
N ALA A 167 1.22 -10.14 35.99
CA ALA A 167 0.04 -10.89 36.41
C ALA A 167 -1.22 -10.47 35.62
N VAL A 168 -1.45 -9.16 35.49
CA VAL A 168 -2.59 -8.60 34.75
C VAL A 168 -2.50 -8.96 33.26
N LYS A 169 -1.32 -8.83 32.64
CA LYS A 169 -1.11 -9.20 31.22
C LYS A 169 -1.29 -10.70 30.98
N LYS A 170 -0.80 -11.55 31.88
CA LYS A 170 -0.91 -13.01 31.78
C LYS A 170 -2.36 -13.46 31.92
N ALA A 171 -3.08 -12.93 32.91
CA ALA A 171 -4.52 -13.16 33.05
C ALA A 171 -5.28 -12.72 31.79
N ALA A 172 -4.95 -11.54 31.23
CA ALA A 172 -5.58 -11.03 30.00
C ALA A 172 -5.27 -11.91 28.79
N ALA A 173 -4.06 -12.45 28.67
CA ALA A 173 -3.68 -13.37 27.60
C ALA A 173 -4.49 -14.69 27.67
N THR A 174 -4.74 -15.21 28.86
CA THR A 174 -5.49 -16.46 29.09
C THR A 174 -7.00 -16.30 28.92
N SER A 175 -7.58 -15.21 29.40
CA SER A 175 -9.04 -15.03 29.44
C SER A 175 -9.61 -14.34 28.21
N ILE A 176 -8.97 -13.26 27.75
CA ILE A 176 -9.45 -12.38 26.67
C ILE A 176 -8.67 -12.64 25.38
N GLY A 177 -7.41 -13.07 25.49
CA GLY A 177 -6.52 -13.28 24.37
C GLY A 177 -6.05 -11.99 23.70
N GLU A 178 -5.02 -12.13 22.86
CA GLU A 178 -4.54 -11.00 22.06
C GLU A 178 -5.54 -10.63 20.97
N LEU A 179 -5.64 -9.33 20.70
CA LEU A 179 -6.37 -8.76 19.59
C LEU A 179 -5.74 -9.26 18.30
N LYS A 180 -6.28 -10.37 17.78
CA LYS A 180 -5.98 -10.83 16.44
C LYS A 180 -6.42 -9.73 15.49
N ARG A 181 -5.47 -9.21 14.71
CA ARG A 181 -5.80 -8.37 13.56
C ARG A 181 -6.51 -9.23 12.54
N SER A 182 -7.84 -9.33 12.67
CA SER A 182 -8.68 -9.68 11.54
C SER A 182 -8.48 -8.56 10.53
N ARG A 183 -7.68 -8.83 9.50
CA ARG A 183 -7.79 -8.07 8.26
C ARG A 183 -9.11 -8.52 7.64
N SER A 184 -10.22 -7.99 8.14
CA SER A 184 -11.48 -8.04 7.41
C SER A 184 -11.25 -7.25 6.14
N THR A 185 -10.96 -7.97 5.07
CA THR A 185 -10.76 -7.40 3.76
C THR A 185 -12.05 -7.58 2.97
N TRP A 186 -12.39 -6.59 2.15
CA TRP A 186 -13.48 -6.73 1.19
C TRP A 186 -13.29 -7.92 0.23
N TYR A 187 -12.04 -8.39 0.07
CA TYR A 187 -11.65 -9.54 -0.74
C TYR A 187 -11.95 -10.85 -0.02
N ASN A 188 -13.08 -11.48 -0.36
CA ASN A 188 -13.58 -12.73 0.24
C ASN A 188 -13.53 -13.90 -0.77
N ASP A 189 -14.08 -15.06 -0.39
CA ASP A 189 -14.03 -16.25 -1.24
C ASP A 189 -14.80 -16.09 -2.56
N VAL A 190 -15.86 -15.29 -2.59
CA VAL A 190 -16.54 -14.93 -3.85
C VAL A 190 -15.58 -14.20 -4.79
N CYS A 191 -14.80 -13.25 -4.26
CA CYS A 191 -13.76 -12.56 -5.04
C CYS A 191 -12.67 -13.53 -5.52
N ARG A 192 -12.23 -14.48 -4.68
CA ARG A 192 -11.22 -15.48 -5.05
C ARG A 192 -11.72 -16.38 -6.18
N ILE A 193 -12.94 -16.90 -6.06
CA ILE A 193 -13.57 -17.74 -7.07
C ILE A 193 -13.70 -16.98 -8.40
N ALA A 194 -14.17 -15.73 -8.35
CA ALA A 194 -14.34 -14.92 -9.55
C ALA A 194 -12.99 -14.60 -10.24
N VAL A 195 -11.94 -14.33 -9.47
CA VAL A 195 -10.58 -14.14 -10.01
C VAL A 195 -10.02 -15.43 -10.60
N ASP A 196 -10.24 -16.58 -9.96
CA ASP A 196 -9.77 -17.87 -10.45
C ASP A 196 -10.45 -18.28 -11.77
N LYS A 197 -11.77 -18.08 -11.88
CA LYS A 197 -12.52 -18.30 -13.13
C LYS A 197 -11.99 -17.41 -14.27
N ARG A 198 -11.79 -16.13 -14.00
CA ARG A 198 -11.21 -15.19 -14.97
C ARG A 198 -9.80 -15.64 -15.40
N ARG A 199 -8.96 -16.06 -14.45
CA ARG A 199 -7.60 -16.54 -14.73
C ARG A 199 -7.63 -17.77 -15.65
N LYS A 200 -8.44 -18.78 -15.33
CA LYS A 200 -8.59 -19.99 -16.16
C LYS A 200 -9.03 -19.64 -17.58
N ALA A 201 -10.07 -18.83 -17.73
CA ALA A 201 -10.54 -18.38 -19.04
C ALA A 201 -9.49 -17.59 -19.83
N ARG A 202 -8.68 -16.78 -19.13
CA ARG A 202 -7.55 -16.05 -19.73
C ARG A 202 -6.47 -16.99 -20.23
N ASP A 203 -6.07 -17.97 -19.42
CA ASP A 203 -5.02 -18.92 -19.77
C ASP A 203 -5.47 -19.80 -20.96
N ASP A 204 -6.75 -20.19 -21.00
CA ASP A 204 -7.36 -20.88 -22.15
C ASP A 204 -7.38 -20.02 -23.42
N PHE A 205 -7.70 -18.73 -23.30
CA PHE A 205 -7.66 -17.78 -24.41
C PHE A 205 -6.23 -17.59 -24.94
N ILE A 206 -5.23 -17.45 -24.05
CA ILE A 206 -3.82 -17.31 -24.45
C ILE A 206 -3.33 -18.57 -25.17
N LYS A 207 -3.75 -19.76 -24.71
CA LYS A 207 -3.31 -21.05 -25.27
C LYS A 207 -3.95 -21.34 -26.64
N ASN A 208 -5.25 -21.14 -26.77
CA ASN A 208 -6.01 -21.57 -27.96
C ASN A 208 -6.27 -20.44 -28.96
N ASN A 209 -6.35 -19.18 -28.50
CA ASN A 209 -6.55 -17.97 -29.30
C ASN A 209 -7.68 -18.05 -30.35
N THR A 210 -8.85 -18.57 -29.95
CA THR A 210 -10.04 -18.64 -30.80
C THR A 210 -11.05 -17.56 -30.42
N GLN A 211 -11.99 -17.26 -31.32
CA GLN A 211 -13.07 -16.32 -31.03
C GLN A 211 -13.93 -16.78 -29.84
N THR A 212 -14.16 -18.09 -29.72
CA THR A 212 -14.93 -18.69 -28.61
C THR A 212 -14.24 -18.52 -27.26
N THR A 213 -12.92 -18.76 -27.18
CA THR A 213 -12.17 -18.56 -25.92
C THR A 213 -12.01 -17.08 -25.58
N LYS A 214 -11.89 -16.20 -26.59
CA LYS A 214 -11.92 -14.75 -26.41
C LYS A 214 -13.23 -14.27 -25.78
N GLU A 215 -14.36 -14.73 -26.30
CA GLU A 215 -15.69 -14.37 -25.77
C GLU A 215 -15.90 -14.89 -24.33
N ALA A 216 -15.47 -16.12 -24.05
CA ALA A 216 -15.50 -16.68 -22.70
C ALA A 216 -14.65 -15.84 -21.73
N PHE A 217 -13.43 -15.46 -22.11
CA PHE A 217 -12.58 -14.59 -21.30
C PHE A 217 -13.22 -13.21 -21.06
N ILE A 218 -13.76 -12.57 -22.10
CA ILE A 218 -14.44 -11.26 -21.96
C ILE A 218 -15.63 -11.36 -20.99
N ARG A 219 -16.40 -12.45 -21.06
CA ARG A 219 -17.53 -12.71 -20.16
C ARG A 219 -17.07 -12.83 -18.71
N GLU A 220 -16.12 -13.72 -18.43
CA GLU A 220 -15.60 -13.93 -17.08
C GLU A 220 -14.90 -12.68 -16.52
N ARG A 221 -14.22 -11.90 -17.38
CA ARG A 221 -13.64 -10.61 -17.01
C ARG A 221 -14.70 -9.61 -16.52
N LYS A 222 -15.83 -9.48 -17.24
CA LYS A 222 -16.94 -8.60 -16.85
C LYS A 222 -17.58 -9.05 -15.52
N ILE A 223 -17.82 -10.35 -15.36
CA ILE A 223 -18.39 -10.93 -14.13
C ILE A 223 -17.46 -10.67 -12.95
N CYS A 224 -16.17 -10.99 -13.10
CA CYS A 224 -15.15 -10.77 -12.08
C CYS A 224 -15.09 -9.30 -11.65
N LYS A 225 -15.04 -8.37 -12.60
CA LYS A 225 -15.04 -6.92 -12.31
C LYS A 225 -16.28 -6.50 -11.52
N SER A 226 -17.47 -6.96 -11.93
CA SER A 226 -18.72 -6.67 -11.25
C SER A 226 -18.73 -7.18 -9.80
N ASP A 227 -18.30 -8.43 -9.59
CA ASP A 227 -18.24 -9.04 -8.26
C ASP A 227 -17.27 -8.33 -7.33
N LEU A 228 -16.06 -8.03 -7.81
CA LEU A 228 -15.06 -7.30 -7.04
C LEU A 228 -15.58 -5.92 -6.65
N GLN A 229 -16.15 -5.17 -7.60
CA GLN A 229 -16.72 -3.85 -7.33
C GLN A 229 -17.88 -3.91 -6.33
N ARG A 230 -18.79 -4.87 -6.48
CA ARG A 230 -19.93 -5.06 -5.59
C ARG A 230 -19.49 -5.40 -4.16
N LYS A 231 -18.56 -6.33 -3.98
CA LYS A 231 -18.04 -6.69 -2.64
C LYS A 231 -17.26 -5.53 -2.02
N LYS A 232 -16.44 -4.82 -2.80
CA LYS A 232 -15.72 -3.63 -2.36
C LYS A 232 -16.68 -2.52 -1.90
N ARG A 233 -17.71 -2.20 -2.70
CA ARG A 233 -18.74 -1.19 -2.35
C ARG A 233 -19.49 -1.59 -1.08
N LYS A 234 -19.96 -2.83 -0.99
CA LYS A 234 -20.66 -3.32 0.22
C LYS A 234 -19.81 -3.17 1.48
N PHE A 235 -18.52 -3.50 1.39
CA PHE A 235 -17.59 -3.32 2.51
C PHE A 235 -17.45 -1.86 2.93
N PHE A 236 -17.23 -0.94 1.98
CA PHE A 236 -17.13 0.48 2.30
C PHE A 236 -18.45 1.07 2.84
N ASN A 237 -19.59 0.68 2.28
CA ASN A 237 -20.90 1.12 2.79
C ASN A 237 -21.12 0.66 4.23
N ASN A 238 -20.74 -0.58 4.58
CA ASN A 238 -20.83 -1.06 5.96
C ASN A 238 -19.93 -0.26 6.91
N ILE A 239 -18.73 0.13 6.47
CA ILE A 239 -17.83 0.99 7.25
C ILE A 239 -18.47 2.36 7.48
N LEU A 240 -19.05 2.96 6.44
CA LEU A 240 -19.71 4.26 6.52
C LEU A 240 -20.91 4.21 7.47
N HIS A 241 -21.79 3.20 7.35
CA HIS A 241 -22.90 3.01 8.28
C HIS A 241 -22.43 2.81 9.72
N THR A 242 -21.33 2.08 9.93
CA THR A 242 -20.78 1.91 11.28
C THR A 242 -20.27 3.24 11.84
N ALA A 243 -19.59 4.04 11.02
CA ALA A 243 -19.12 5.36 11.41
C ALA A 243 -20.30 6.31 11.72
N GLU A 244 -21.35 6.30 10.89
CA GLU A 244 -22.57 7.08 11.11
C GLU A 244 -23.27 6.69 12.42
N ASN A 245 -23.41 5.39 12.69
CA ASN A 245 -23.96 4.90 13.97
C ASN A 245 -23.09 5.28 15.18
N ASP A 246 -21.77 5.24 15.05
CA ASP A 246 -20.87 5.70 16.11
C ASP A 246 -21.03 7.22 16.34
N HIS A 247 -21.27 8.00 15.29
CA HIS A 247 -21.53 9.44 15.40
C HIS A 247 -22.84 9.73 16.12
N THR A 248 -23.95 9.10 15.70
CA THR A 248 -25.28 9.30 16.31
C THR A 248 -25.34 8.86 17.77
N GLN A 249 -24.55 7.86 18.15
CA GLN A 249 -24.44 7.37 19.54
C GLN A 249 -23.43 8.16 20.40
N GLY A 250 -22.88 9.28 19.89
CA GLY A 250 -21.91 10.10 20.62
C GLY A 250 -20.53 9.44 20.81
N LYS A 251 -20.23 8.36 20.09
CA LYS A 251 -18.93 7.65 20.13
C LYS A 251 -17.90 8.33 19.24
N THR A 252 -17.67 9.62 19.48
CA THR A 252 -16.82 10.52 18.67
C THR A 252 -15.42 9.96 18.39
N ARG A 253 -14.80 9.30 19.38
CA ARG A 253 -13.47 8.69 19.22
C ARG A 253 -13.47 7.56 18.18
N ASN A 254 -14.51 6.74 18.14
CA ASN A 254 -14.61 5.63 17.18
C ASN A 254 -14.87 6.16 15.77
N PHE A 255 -15.75 7.14 15.63
CA PHE A 255 -16.02 7.83 14.37
C PHE A 255 -14.73 8.37 13.73
N PHE A 256 -13.98 9.23 14.44
CA PHE A 256 -12.74 9.80 13.90
C PHE A 256 -11.66 8.76 13.66
N ARG A 257 -11.61 7.68 14.46
CA ARG A 257 -10.70 6.55 14.22
C ARG A 257 -10.98 5.88 12.89
N VAL A 258 -12.24 5.61 12.56
CA VAL A 258 -12.65 5.00 11.29
C VAL A 258 -12.38 5.95 10.12
N ILE A 259 -12.78 7.21 10.21
CA ILE A 259 -12.55 8.19 9.14
C ILE A 259 -11.04 8.35 8.85
N LYS A 260 -10.21 8.48 9.89
CA LYS A 260 -8.76 8.61 9.73
C LYS A 260 -8.11 7.37 9.09
N GLN A 261 -8.66 6.18 9.32
CA GLN A 261 -8.16 4.94 8.73
C GLN A 261 -8.37 4.89 7.21
N TYR A 262 -9.45 5.49 6.70
CA TYR A 262 -9.82 5.44 5.28
C TYR A 262 -9.68 6.77 4.55
N LYS A 263 -9.23 7.82 5.24
CA LYS A 263 -8.88 9.11 4.63
C LYS A 263 -7.79 8.88 3.58
N GLN A 264 -8.08 9.16 2.32
CA GLN A 264 -7.04 9.19 1.28
C GLN A 264 -6.05 10.30 1.61
N PHE A 265 -4.77 10.08 1.26
CA PHE A 265 -3.78 11.13 1.29
C PHE A 265 -4.24 12.24 0.35
N ASN A 266 -4.69 13.34 0.92
CA ASN A 266 -4.95 14.56 0.19
C ASN A 266 -3.73 15.45 0.47
N PRO A 267 -2.82 15.65 -0.51
CA PRO A 267 -1.72 16.57 -0.31
C PRO A 267 -2.33 17.92 0.05
N ILE A 268 -2.00 18.44 1.23
CA ILE A 268 -2.40 19.79 1.59
C ILE A 268 -1.55 20.69 0.69
N TRP A 269 -2.14 21.13 -0.42
CA TRP A 269 -1.55 22.15 -1.27
C TRP A 269 -1.57 23.45 -0.49
N ASN A 270 -0.42 23.77 0.10
CA ASN A 270 -0.18 25.00 0.83
C ASN A 270 0.03 26.18 -0.15
N SER A 271 -0.89 26.35 -1.10
CA SER A 271 -0.84 27.39 -2.11
C SER A 271 -2.15 28.15 -2.14
N ILE A 272 -2.10 29.48 -2.27
CA ILE A 272 -3.28 30.32 -2.45
C ILE A 272 -3.15 31.09 -3.76
N ARG A 273 -4.28 31.31 -4.45
CA ARG A 273 -4.31 32.21 -5.61
C ARG A 273 -4.44 33.65 -5.13
N ASP A 274 -3.61 34.54 -5.68
CA ASP A 274 -3.81 35.97 -5.53
C ASP A 274 -5.00 36.47 -6.38
N GLN A 275 -5.22 37.78 -6.40
CA GLN A 275 -6.33 38.40 -7.13
C GLN A 275 -6.14 38.32 -8.66
N ASP A 276 -4.90 38.21 -9.12
CA ASP A 276 -4.52 38.13 -10.54
C ASP A 276 -4.44 36.68 -11.05
N GLY A 277 -4.72 35.70 -10.18
CA GLY A 277 -4.74 34.28 -10.49
C GLY A 277 -3.38 33.60 -10.45
N GLN A 278 -2.31 34.27 -10.00
CA GLN A 278 -1.02 33.65 -9.77
C GLN A 278 -1.01 32.88 -8.44
N MET A 279 -0.21 31.81 -8.41
CA MET A 279 -0.15 30.88 -7.29
C MET A 279 1.02 31.23 -6.39
N SER A 280 0.74 31.55 -5.12
CA SER A 280 1.78 31.76 -4.10
C SER A 280 1.79 30.63 -3.07
N MET A 281 2.99 30.12 -2.77
CA MET A 281 3.23 29.07 -1.77
C MET A 281 3.87 29.60 -0.49
N GLU A 282 4.26 30.88 -0.46
CA GLU A 282 4.95 31.49 0.68
C GLU A 282 4.00 31.68 1.88
N PRO A 283 4.39 31.31 3.11
CA PRO A 283 3.54 31.40 4.30
C PRO A 283 2.99 32.82 4.57
N GLU A 284 3.82 33.84 4.36
CA GLU A 284 3.48 35.25 4.59
C GLU A 284 2.43 35.74 3.60
N SER A 285 2.64 35.51 2.29
CA SER A 285 1.68 35.85 1.24
C SER A 285 0.34 35.15 1.43
N ARG A 286 0.35 33.92 1.96
CA ARG A 286 -0.88 33.20 2.31
C ARG A 286 -1.63 33.85 3.45
N ALA A 287 -0.94 34.22 4.53
CA ALA A 287 -1.55 34.89 5.67
C ALA A 287 -2.18 36.23 5.26
N GLU A 288 -1.48 37.03 4.43
CA GLU A 288 -2.00 38.30 3.90
C GLU A 288 -3.26 38.08 3.05
N ARG A 289 -3.25 37.08 2.16
CA ARG A 289 -4.41 36.78 1.32
C ARG A 289 -5.61 36.28 2.11
N TRP A 290 -5.39 35.52 3.20
CA TRP A 290 -6.45 35.08 4.11
C TRP A 290 -7.13 36.24 4.84
N LYS A 291 -6.39 37.31 5.20
CA LYS A 291 -7.00 38.54 5.74
C LYS A 291 -7.97 39.22 4.77
N GLY A 292 -7.82 38.99 3.46
CA GLY A 292 -8.73 39.54 2.45
C GLY A 292 -10.03 38.74 2.26
N TYR A 293 -10.21 37.61 2.96
CA TYR A 293 -11.42 36.78 2.89
C TYR A 293 -12.32 36.90 4.14
N PHE A 294 -11.82 37.51 5.21
CA PHE A 294 -12.50 37.68 6.50
C PHE A 294 -12.37 39.13 6.96
#